data_AF-A0A081A5P8-F1
#
_entry.id   AF-A0A081A5P8-F1
#
_cell.length_a   1.000
_cell.length_b   1.000
_cell.length_c   1.000
_cell.angle_alpha   90.00
_cell.angle_beta   90.00
_cell.angle_gamma   90.00
#
_symmetry.space_group_name_H-M   'P 1'
#
loop_
_entity.id
_entity.type
_entity.pdbx_description
1 polymer ?
#
loop_
_entity_poly.entity_id
_entity_poly.type
_entity_poly.pdbx_seq_one_letter_code
_entity_poly.pdbx_strand_id
1 'polypeptide(L)'
;MYKSKTNQEGNAPKDPRHMYSNPLSPETCWITALALYLACRPSQPPGPLFPGSEQNARFGSILRQLVNDLKHQSHYGTHSIRKGVATYACSGSTGGPSIANVCLRVGWSLGGVQDRYIRYEAAGDQYLGRVVARLPLSRPEFAILPPHFTNNESPLLLARIRKLYPSLFEISSIVDIRKLCVASLVKHSVYLRATLPPSHPILTTALFRDTEMMNELNASLVFGDSLWMKPTGIPPHVEIYKQLQGVQQSIDNLPPVRLEGMSSLIESKGVTAGNTTKDLLESTIAKLLARVGLVRECSGRATTSSAEQHTTGTAHYYDGKFHMLPKSFEFPKTEAFGAWVL
;
A
#
# COMPACT_ATOMS: atom_id res chain seq x y z
N MET A 1 30.44 -2.06 12.01
CA MET A 1 29.67 -2.89 12.97
C MET A 1 28.54 -2.04 13.56
N TYR A 2 27.28 -2.43 13.38
CA TYR A 2 26.12 -1.63 13.84
C TYR A 2 25.58 -2.19 15.15
N LYS A 3 25.90 -1.54 16.28
CA LYS A 3 25.38 -1.97 17.58
C LYS A 3 23.97 -1.40 17.81
N SER A 4 23.07 -2.24 18.30
CA SER A 4 21.75 -1.83 18.78
C SER A 4 21.37 -2.61 20.03
N LYS A 5 20.28 -2.21 20.70
CA LYS A 5 19.81 -2.94 21.90
C LYS A 5 19.53 -4.42 21.62
N THR A 6 19.13 -4.74 20.39
CA THR A 6 18.85 -6.11 19.91
C THR A 6 20.00 -6.73 19.11
N ASN A 7 21.10 -6.00 18.92
CA ASN A 7 22.32 -6.47 18.25
C ASN A 7 23.54 -5.85 18.95
N GLN A 8 23.78 -6.26 20.19
CA GLN A 8 24.81 -5.66 21.05
C GLN A 8 26.23 -5.91 20.54
N GLU A 9 26.42 -7.06 19.87
CA GLU A 9 27.69 -7.44 19.23
C GLU A 9 27.91 -6.70 17.91
N GLY A 10 26.83 -6.26 17.26
CA GLY A 10 26.86 -5.53 16.00
C GLY A 10 27.16 -6.39 14.77
N ASN A 11 27.13 -7.71 14.94
CA ASN A 11 27.43 -8.74 13.94
C ASN A 11 26.23 -9.09 13.07
N ALA A 12 25.00 -8.91 13.57
CA ALA A 12 23.80 -9.23 12.80
C ALA A 12 23.53 -8.19 11.69
N PRO A 13 23.08 -8.61 10.50
CA PRO A 13 22.62 -7.69 9.46
C PRO A 13 21.47 -6.84 9.97
N LYS A 14 21.38 -5.60 9.48
CA LYS A 14 20.32 -4.69 9.87
C LYS A 14 19.04 -5.03 9.12
N ASP A 15 17.99 -5.36 9.86
CA ASP A 15 16.67 -5.57 9.29
C ASP A 15 16.22 -4.32 8.49
N PRO A 16 15.60 -4.50 7.31
CA PRO A 16 15.08 -3.38 6.54
C PRO A 16 13.95 -2.65 7.29
N ARG A 17 13.70 -1.41 6.87
CA ARG A 17 12.59 -0.57 7.36
C ARG A 17 11.89 0.01 6.15
N HIS A 18 10.72 -0.53 5.82
CA HIS A 18 9.94 -0.10 4.68
C HIS A 18 9.33 1.27 4.95
N MET A 19 9.60 2.22 4.06
CA MET A 19 9.10 3.59 4.14
C MET A 19 8.05 3.81 3.05
N TYR A 20 6.92 4.41 3.42
CA TYR A 20 5.80 4.64 2.52
C TYR A 20 5.50 6.13 2.44
N SER A 21 5.12 6.58 1.24
CA SER A 21 4.61 7.93 1.05
C SER A 21 3.19 8.05 1.59
N ASN A 22 2.78 9.28 1.90
CA ASN A 22 1.40 9.63 2.12
C ASN A 22 0.98 10.73 1.14
N PRO A 23 0.51 10.37 -0.07
CA PRO A 23 0.07 11.35 -1.06
C PRO A 23 -1.20 12.09 -0.67
N LEU A 24 -1.85 11.75 0.45
CA LEU A 24 -3.03 12.44 0.95
C LEU A 24 -2.67 13.59 1.91
N SER A 25 -1.44 13.60 2.45
CA SER A 25 -0.97 14.59 3.42
C SER A 25 0.48 14.98 3.08
N PRO A 26 0.68 15.94 2.15
CA PRO A 26 2.01 16.38 1.75
C PRO A 26 2.85 16.94 2.91
N GLU A 27 2.22 17.48 3.95
CA GLU A 27 2.91 18.03 5.14
C GLU A 27 3.58 16.97 6.01
N THR A 28 3.13 15.71 5.96
CA THR A 28 3.72 14.60 6.73
C THR A 28 4.45 13.57 5.85
N CYS A 29 4.37 13.70 4.53
CA CYS A 29 4.96 12.77 3.58
C CYS A 29 6.48 12.96 3.45
N TRP A 30 7.25 11.94 3.84
CA TRP A 30 8.71 11.99 3.75
C TRP A 30 9.25 12.11 2.32
N ILE A 31 8.55 11.55 1.32
CA ILE A 31 8.91 11.71 -0.09
C ILE A 31 8.76 13.18 -0.51
N THR A 32 7.68 13.85 -0.10
CA THR A 32 7.47 15.27 -0.40
C THR A 32 8.54 16.12 0.28
N ALA A 33 8.86 15.84 1.55
CA ALA A 33 9.93 16.51 2.28
C ALA A 33 11.31 16.31 1.61
N LEU A 34 11.62 15.08 1.18
CA LEU A 34 12.85 14.77 0.45
C LEU A 34 12.89 15.47 -0.91
N ALA A 35 11.77 15.51 -1.63
CA ALA A 35 11.68 16.16 -2.93
C ALA A 35 11.95 17.67 -2.83
N LEU A 36 11.35 18.33 -1.84
CA LEU A 36 11.63 19.74 -1.54
C LEU A 36 13.11 19.97 -1.24
N TYR A 37 13.70 19.11 -0.39
CA TYR A 37 15.11 19.19 -0.03
C TYR A 37 16.03 19.09 -1.26
N LEU A 38 15.80 18.10 -2.13
CA LEU A 38 16.64 17.88 -3.31
C LEU A 38 16.44 18.98 -4.36
N ALA A 39 15.19 19.42 -4.59
CA ALA A 39 14.89 20.46 -5.57
C ALA A 39 15.47 21.81 -5.17
N CYS A 40 15.59 22.09 -3.88
CA CYS A 40 16.26 23.29 -3.38
C CYS A 40 17.80 23.18 -3.36
N ARG A 41 18.36 22.02 -3.75
CA ARG A 41 19.82 21.75 -3.76
C ARG A 41 20.25 21.00 -5.03
N PRO A 42 19.95 21.52 -6.23
CA PRO A 42 20.18 20.81 -7.49
C PRO A 42 21.67 20.59 -7.81
N SER A 43 22.54 21.42 -7.24
CA SER A 43 24.00 21.39 -7.43
C SER A 43 24.77 20.72 -6.28
N GLN A 44 24.09 19.99 -5.39
CA GLN A 44 24.78 19.28 -4.31
C GLN A 44 25.79 18.28 -4.91
N PRO A 45 27.07 18.34 -4.53
CA PRO A 45 28.08 17.43 -5.07
C PRO A 45 27.83 15.99 -4.63
N PRO A 46 28.41 15.00 -5.34
CA PRO A 46 28.38 13.62 -4.91
C PRO A 46 28.87 13.46 -3.47
N GLY A 47 28.19 12.66 -2.67
CA GLY A 47 28.51 12.46 -1.26
C GLY A 47 27.30 12.05 -0.43
N PRO A 48 27.37 12.22 0.91
CA PRO A 48 26.24 11.96 1.79
C PRO A 48 25.01 12.79 1.39
N LEU A 49 23.82 12.17 1.41
CA LEU A 49 22.55 12.82 1.09
C LEU A 49 22.32 14.08 1.95
N PHE A 50 22.65 13.98 3.24
CA PHE A 50 22.67 15.08 4.19
C PHE A 50 24.13 15.40 4.53
N PRO A 51 24.70 16.51 4.02
CA PRO A 51 26.09 16.89 4.28
C PRO A 51 26.39 17.09 5.77
N GLY A 52 27.66 16.92 6.15
CA GLY A 52 28.18 17.11 7.51
C GLY A 52 28.30 15.81 8.34
N SER A 53 28.87 15.93 9.54
CA SER A 53 29.01 14.86 10.53
C SER A 53 27.91 14.92 11.61
N GLU A 54 27.89 13.94 12.52
CA GLU A 54 27.05 13.94 13.73
C GLU A 54 25.55 14.17 13.47
N GLN A 55 25.02 13.53 12.42
CA GLN A 55 23.65 13.74 11.94
C GLN A 55 22.59 13.55 13.03
N ASN A 56 22.79 12.58 13.93
CA ASN A 56 21.87 12.33 15.04
C ASN A 56 21.85 13.50 16.03
N ALA A 57 23.01 13.98 16.46
CA ALA A 57 23.13 15.12 17.38
C ALA A 57 22.56 16.40 16.76
N ARG A 58 22.87 16.67 15.49
CA ARG A 58 22.33 17.82 14.75
C ARG A 58 20.81 17.77 14.63
N PHE A 59 20.25 16.62 14.23
CA PHE A 59 18.81 16.42 14.16
C PHE A 59 18.16 16.61 15.54
N GLY A 60 18.73 16.04 16.60
CA GLY A 60 18.23 16.19 17.96
C GLY A 60 18.23 17.63 18.46
N SER A 61 19.29 18.40 18.14
CA SER A 61 19.39 19.82 18.48
C SER A 61 18.31 20.65 17.77
N ILE A 62 18.20 20.50 16.44
CA ILE A 62 17.19 21.21 15.62
C ILE A 62 15.78 20.86 16.08
N LEU A 63 15.50 19.58 16.33
CA LEU A 63 14.18 19.13 16.81
C LEU A 63 13.82 19.79 18.15
N ARG A 64 14.75 19.82 19.10
CA ARG A 64 14.52 20.43 20.42
C ARG A 64 14.25 21.93 20.28
N GLN A 65 15.03 22.62 19.46
CA GLN A 65 14.82 24.04 19.18
C GLN A 65 13.43 24.29 18.58
N LEU A 66 13.06 23.57 17.51
CA LEU A 66 11.75 23.71 16.86
C LEU A 66 10.57 23.45 17.80
N VAL A 67 10.64 22.41 18.64
CA VAL A 67 9.56 22.11 19.59
C VAL A 67 9.49 23.17 20.69
N ASN A 68 10.62 23.68 21.15
CA ASN A 68 10.65 24.78 22.10
C ASN A 68 10.03 26.06 21.51
N ASP A 69 10.36 26.39 20.27
CA ASP A 69 9.86 27.60 19.60
C ASP A 69 8.36 27.51 19.30
N LEU A 70 7.85 26.33 18.93
CA LEU A 70 6.45 26.14 18.54
C LEU A 70 5.51 25.81 19.71
N LYS A 71 6.02 25.15 20.75
CA LYS A 71 5.20 24.58 21.84
C LYS A 71 5.71 24.92 23.24
N HIS A 72 6.84 25.63 23.36
CA HIS A 72 7.48 25.94 24.65
C HIS A 72 7.79 24.69 25.49
N GLN A 73 8.18 23.60 24.82
CA GLN A 73 8.50 22.32 25.45
C GLN A 73 9.94 21.90 25.11
N SER A 74 10.71 21.52 26.12
CA SER A 74 12.13 21.15 25.97
C SER A 74 12.41 19.66 26.21
N HIS A 75 11.43 18.91 26.69
CA HIS A 75 11.59 17.49 27.06
C HIS A 75 11.41 16.52 25.89
N TYR A 76 11.04 17.00 24.70
CA TYR A 76 10.97 16.18 23.49
C TYR A 76 12.36 16.01 22.88
N GLY A 77 12.71 14.77 22.59
CA GLY A 77 13.94 14.42 21.88
C GLY A 77 13.69 13.35 20.82
N THR A 78 14.76 12.88 20.18
CA THR A 78 14.69 11.87 19.12
C THR A 78 14.02 10.57 19.58
N HIS A 79 14.17 10.20 20.86
CA HIS A 79 13.47 9.07 21.47
C HIS A 79 11.95 9.26 21.57
N SER A 80 11.47 10.50 21.73
CA SER A 80 10.04 10.81 21.80
C SER A 80 9.32 10.48 20.49
N ILE A 81 10.00 10.62 19.34
CA ILE A 81 9.47 10.19 18.04
C ILE A 81 9.19 8.68 18.04
N ARG A 82 10.15 7.86 18.49
CA ARG A 82 9.98 6.40 18.53
C ARG A 82 8.85 5.98 19.47
N LYS A 83 8.75 6.62 20.65
CA LYS A 83 7.66 6.38 21.60
C LYS A 83 6.30 6.78 21.01
N GLY A 84 6.23 7.93 20.36
CA GLY A 84 5.03 8.42 19.69
C GLY A 84 4.58 7.50 18.56
N VAL A 85 5.52 7.04 17.73
CA VAL A 85 5.25 6.05 16.67
C VAL A 85 4.70 4.74 17.24
N ALA A 86 5.31 4.21 18.30
CA ALA A 86 4.84 2.98 18.94
C ALA A 86 3.42 3.16 19.52
N THR A 87 3.19 4.27 20.22
CA THR A 87 1.88 4.59 20.80
C THR A 87 0.81 4.73 19.71
N TYR A 88 1.11 5.48 18.65
CA TYR A 88 0.20 5.67 17.52
C TYR A 88 -0.11 4.36 16.80
N ALA A 89 0.90 3.52 16.55
CA ALA A 89 0.70 2.24 15.87
C ALA A 89 -0.16 1.27 16.70
N CYS A 90 0.05 1.21 18.02
CA CYS A 90 -0.70 0.30 18.89
C CYS A 90 -2.07 0.83 19.34
N SER A 91 -2.26 2.15 19.35
CA SER A 91 -3.46 2.79 19.94
C SER A 91 -4.29 3.60 18.93
N GLY A 92 -3.81 3.77 17.70
CA GLY A 92 -4.50 4.54 16.66
C GLY A 92 -5.65 3.79 15.99
N SER A 93 -5.77 2.48 16.21
CA SER A 93 -6.86 1.64 15.72
C SER A 93 -6.89 0.30 16.47
N THR A 94 -8.06 -0.33 16.54
CA THR A 94 -8.22 -1.70 17.03
C THR A 94 -7.65 -2.76 16.07
N GLY A 95 -7.40 -2.39 14.81
CA GLY A 95 -6.77 -3.24 13.80
C GLY A 95 -5.26 -3.02 13.64
N GLY A 96 -4.59 -2.37 14.60
CA GLY A 96 -3.17 -2.00 14.50
C GLY A 96 -2.19 -3.17 14.33
N PRO A 97 -0.94 -2.91 13.92
CA PRO A 97 0.11 -3.91 13.81
C PRO A 97 0.44 -4.54 15.16
N SER A 98 0.95 -5.78 15.14
CA SER A 98 1.35 -6.47 16.37
C SER A 98 2.42 -5.69 17.12
N ILE A 99 2.35 -5.74 18.46
CA ILE A 99 3.36 -5.12 19.33
C ILE A 99 4.76 -5.63 19.05
N ALA A 100 4.89 -6.90 18.64
CA ALA A 100 6.14 -7.50 18.20
C ALA A 100 6.78 -6.71 17.04
N ASN A 101 6.03 -6.50 15.96
CA ASN A 101 6.50 -5.74 14.79
C ASN A 101 6.83 -4.29 15.17
N VAL A 102 6.04 -3.68 16.07
CA VAL A 102 6.30 -2.34 16.57
C VAL A 102 7.64 -2.27 17.30
N CYS A 103 7.85 -3.14 18.30
CA CYS A 103 9.10 -3.22 19.06
C CYS A 103 10.31 -3.45 18.15
N LEU A 104 10.22 -4.40 17.22
CA LEU A 104 11.28 -4.65 16.24
C LEU A 104 11.56 -3.40 15.40
N ARG A 105 10.53 -2.72 14.87
CA ARG A 105 10.71 -1.53 14.03
C ARG A 105 11.37 -0.38 14.79
N VAL A 106 10.94 -0.10 16.02
CA VAL A 106 11.48 1.00 16.84
C VAL A 106 12.80 0.64 17.55
N GLY A 107 13.25 -0.62 17.45
CA GLY A 107 14.50 -1.11 18.03
C GLY A 107 14.42 -1.31 19.53
N TRP A 108 13.27 -1.79 20.02
CA TRP A 108 13.07 -2.23 21.40
C TRP A 108 13.23 -3.76 21.48
N SER A 109 13.75 -4.23 22.62
CA SER A 109 13.78 -5.66 22.92
C SER A 109 12.36 -6.13 23.25
N LEU A 110 12.02 -7.32 22.78
CA LEU A 110 10.78 -8.02 23.14
C LEU A 110 10.92 -8.69 24.51
N GLY A 111 12.16 -9.04 24.89
CA GLY A 111 12.51 -9.56 26.20
C GLY A 111 12.45 -11.10 26.26
N GLY A 112 13.39 -11.67 27.02
CA GLY A 112 13.42 -13.08 27.39
C GLY A 112 13.28 -14.03 26.21
N VAL A 113 12.26 -14.89 26.28
CA VAL A 113 11.98 -15.92 25.29
C VAL A 113 11.53 -15.33 23.94
N GLN A 114 10.85 -14.18 23.94
CA GLN A 114 10.29 -13.59 22.73
C GLN A 114 11.37 -13.16 21.75
N ASP A 115 12.49 -12.60 22.21
CA ASP A 115 13.62 -12.20 21.35
C ASP A 115 14.29 -13.39 20.64
N ARG A 116 14.09 -14.64 21.13
CA ARG A 116 14.64 -15.85 20.50
C ARG A 116 13.78 -16.32 19.33
N TYR A 117 12.46 -16.23 19.47
CA TYR A 117 11.50 -16.84 18.54
C TYR A 117 10.83 -15.83 17.60
N ILE A 118 10.71 -14.57 18.00
CA ILE A 118 10.04 -13.54 17.22
C ILE A 118 11.11 -12.73 16.48
N ARG A 119 11.12 -12.87 15.15
CA ARG A 119 12.08 -12.22 14.27
C ARG A 119 11.39 -11.21 13.36
N TYR A 120 12.22 -10.40 12.71
CA TYR A 120 11.74 -9.50 11.68
C TYR A 120 11.05 -10.28 10.56
N GLU A 121 9.86 -9.84 10.21
CA GLU A 121 9.11 -10.33 9.06
C GLU A 121 8.65 -9.17 8.19
N ALA A 122 8.87 -9.29 6.88
CA ALA A 122 8.68 -8.19 5.95
C ALA A 122 7.24 -7.69 5.93
N ALA A 123 6.25 -8.58 5.90
CA ALA A 123 4.83 -8.21 5.86
C ALA A 123 4.42 -7.35 7.07
N GLY A 124 4.91 -7.69 8.25
CA GLY A 124 4.65 -6.95 9.50
C GLY A 124 5.23 -5.54 9.47
N ASP A 125 6.48 -5.39 9.04
CA ASP A 125 7.12 -4.08 8.89
C ASP A 125 6.52 -3.25 7.75
N GLN A 126 6.10 -3.88 6.66
CA GLN A 126 5.40 -3.23 5.55
C GLN A 126 4.06 -2.64 6.00
N TYR A 127 3.25 -3.44 6.70
CA TYR A 127 1.97 -3.00 7.26
C TYR A 127 2.17 -1.85 8.25
N LEU A 128 3.07 -2.03 9.22
CA LEU A 128 3.42 -0.99 10.18
C LEU A 128 3.96 0.26 9.49
N GLY A 129 4.72 0.12 8.41
CA GLY A 129 5.24 1.26 7.65
C GLY A 129 4.15 2.13 7.05
N ARG A 130 3.08 1.52 6.52
CA ARG A 130 1.90 2.25 6.04
C ARG A 130 1.14 2.93 7.17
N VAL A 131 0.99 2.25 8.30
CA VAL A 131 0.36 2.84 9.50
C VAL A 131 1.14 4.07 9.96
N VAL A 132 2.47 3.97 10.05
CA VAL A 132 3.33 5.09 10.48
C VAL A 132 3.40 6.21 9.43
N ALA A 133 3.21 5.90 8.15
CA ALA A 133 2.97 6.90 7.12
C ALA A 133 1.60 7.62 7.26
N ARG A 134 0.77 7.20 8.23
CA ARG A 134 -0.57 7.73 8.51
C ARG A 134 -1.55 7.55 7.35
N LEU A 135 -1.41 6.46 6.62
CA LEU A 135 -2.40 6.07 5.62
C LEU A 135 -3.71 5.62 6.31
N PRO A 136 -4.88 5.86 5.70
CA PRO A 136 -6.18 5.67 6.35
C PRO A 136 -6.54 4.18 6.43
N LEU A 137 -6.30 3.56 7.59
CA LEU A 137 -6.46 2.10 7.78
C LEU A 137 -7.85 1.55 7.48
N SER A 138 -8.87 2.40 7.64
CA SER A 138 -10.29 2.07 7.42
C SER A 138 -10.78 2.38 6.01
N ARG A 139 -9.88 2.63 5.05
CA ARG A 139 -10.25 2.99 3.68
C ARG A 139 -9.40 2.31 2.60
N PRO A 140 -9.91 2.17 1.37
CA PRO A 140 -9.17 1.64 0.22
C PRO A 140 -7.82 2.35 -0.03
N GLU A 141 -7.75 3.65 0.25
CA GLU A 141 -6.54 4.46 0.08
C GLU A 141 -5.42 4.07 1.03
N PHE A 142 -5.64 3.16 1.99
CA PHE A 142 -4.52 2.53 2.71
C PHE A 142 -3.53 1.85 1.76
N ALA A 143 -4.03 1.33 0.64
CA ALA A 143 -3.24 0.69 -0.40
C ALA A 143 -2.67 1.67 -1.45
N ILE A 144 -2.80 2.97 -1.24
CA ILE A 144 -2.33 3.97 -2.21
C ILE A 144 -0.82 3.84 -2.45
N LEU A 145 -0.43 4.05 -3.71
CA LEU A 145 0.96 4.14 -4.14
C LEU A 145 1.45 5.59 -4.06
N PRO A 146 2.76 5.86 -3.94
CA PRO A 146 3.30 7.19 -4.15
C PRO A 146 2.86 7.76 -5.51
N PRO A 147 2.80 9.10 -5.65
CA PRO A 147 2.63 9.71 -6.96
C PRO A 147 3.72 9.21 -7.90
N HIS A 148 3.33 8.80 -9.10
CA HIS A 148 4.25 8.18 -10.05
C HIS A 148 3.80 8.42 -11.49
N PHE A 149 4.72 8.19 -12.43
CA PHE A 149 4.46 8.35 -13.86
C PHE A 149 4.06 7.03 -14.50
N THR A 150 3.25 7.10 -15.56
CA THR A 150 2.79 5.92 -16.33
C THR A 150 3.96 5.12 -16.88
N ASN A 151 4.90 5.83 -17.54
CA ASN A 151 6.12 5.25 -18.09
C ASN A 151 7.34 5.93 -17.47
N ASN A 152 7.93 5.26 -16.48
CA ASN A 152 9.12 5.72 -15.77
C ASN A 152 10.40 5.73 -16.61
N GLU A 153 10.38 5.13 -17.80
CA GLU A 153 11.51 5.04 -18.73
C GLU A 153 11.32 5.94 -19.96
N SER A 154 10.30 6.79 -19.97
CA SER A 154 10.08 7.75 -21.06
C SER A 154 11.31 8.67 -21.25
N PRO A 155 11.91 8.73 -22.45
CA PRO A 155 13.06 9.61 -22.72
C PRO A 155 12.77 11.08 -22.40
N LEU A 156 11.53 11.53 -22.66
CA LEU A 156 11.10 12.88 -22.33
C LEU A 156 11.12 13.13 -20.83
N LEU A 157 10.58 12.20 -20.03
CA LEU A 157 10.60 12.28 -18.57
C LEU A 157 12.03 12.34 -18.05
N LEU A 158 12.90 11.44 -18.53
CA LEU A 158 14.31 11.40 -18.11
C LEU A 158 15.05 12.70 -18.46
N ALA A 159 14.78 13.29 -19.63
CA ALA A 159 15.33 14.60 -20.00
C ALA A 159 14.88 15.73 -19.05
N ARG A 160 13.60 15.76 -18.66
CA ARG A 160 13.09 16.72 -17.66
C ARG A 160 13.73 16.51 -16.29
N ILE A 161 13.82 15.26 -15.81
CA ILE A 161 14.47 14.93 -14.54
C ILE A 161 15.94 15.35 -14.54
N ARG A 162 16.66 15.14 -15.65
CA ARG A 162 18.06 15.57 -15.81
C ARG A 162 18.20 17.09 -15.70
N LYS A 163 17.26 17.86 -16.27
CA LYS A 163 17.23 19.33 -16.15
C LYS A 163 16.98 19.78 -14.69
N LEU A 164 16.17 19.04 -13.93
CA LEU A 164 15.86 19.37 -12.53
C LEU A 164 16.99 18.99 -11.57
N TYR A 165 17.66 17.86 -11.83
CA TYR A 165 18.67 17.32 -10.94
C TYR A 165 19.97 16.95 -11.67
N PRO A 166 20.70 17.90 -12.28
CA PRO A 166 21.85 17.57 -13.12
C PRO A 166 22.91 16.74 -12.39
N SER A 167 23.30 17.17 -11.17
CA SER A 167 24.34 16.48 -10.39
C SER A 167 23.87 15.15 -9.80
N LEU A 168 22.58 15.05 -9.44
CA LEU A 168 22.05 13.81 -8.88
C LEU A 168 21.67 12.81 -9.96
N PHE A 169 21.47 13.21 -11.22
CA PHE A 169 20.98 12.34 -12.31
C PHE A 169 21.89 11.12 -12.52
N GLU A 170 23.20 11.31 -12.40
CA GLU A 170 24.22 10.27 -12.59
C GLU A 170 24.30 9.25 -11.45
N ILE A 171 23.63 9.47 -10.32
CA ILE A 171 23.70 8.58 -9.16
C ILE A 171 22.73 7.41 -9.34
N SER A 172 23.22 6.22 -9.69
CA SER A 172 22.37 5.05 -9.98
C SER A 172 21.51 4.59 -8.79
N SER A 173 21.96 4.77 -7.55
CA SER A 173 21.29 4.24 -6.34
C SER A 173 19.98 4.94 -5.96
N ILE A 174 19.67 6.11 -6.54
CA ILE A 174 18.48 6.90 -6.20
C ILE A 174 17.56 7.16 -7.40
N VAL A 175 17.75 6.47 -8.53
CA VAL A 175 17.00 6.69 -9.78
C VAL A 175 15.49 6.72 -9.54
N ASP A 176 14.94 5.68 -8.90
CA ASP A 176 13.50 5.59 -8.66
C ASP A 176 13.02 6.60 -7.62
N ILE A 177 13.81 6.84 -6.57
CA ILE A 177 13.50 7.84 -5.56
C ILE A 177 13.41 9.24 -6.20
N ARG A 178 14.31 9.59 -7.12
CA ARG A 178 14.26 10.87 -7.84
C ARG A 178 12.97 10.99 -8.67
N LYS A 179 12.59 9.92 -9.38
CA LYS A 179 11.32 9.89 -10.17
C LYS A 179 10.13 10.14 -9.25
N LEU A 180 10.05 9.46 -8.10
CA LEU A 180 9.00 9.65 -7.10
C LEU A 180 9.01 11.06 -6.49
N CYS A 181 10.19 11.64 -6.26
CA CYS A 181 10.32 13.02 -5.79
C CYS A 181 9.73 14.02 -6.79
N VAL A 182 10.06 13.90 -8.09
CA VAL A 182 9.46 14.78 -9.12
C VAL A 182 7.95 14.58 -9.18
N ALA A 183 7.48 13.34 -9.21
CA ALA A 183 6.05 13.05 -9.24
C ALA A 183 5.32 13.65 -8.02
N SER A 184 5.93 13.59 -6.83
CA SER A 184 5.39 14.20 -5.62
C SER A 184 5.33 15.73 -5.71
N LEU A 185 6.36 16.40 -6.23
CA LEU A 185 6.33 17.85 -6.43
C LEU A 185 5.25 18.28 -7.42
N VAL A 186 5.09 17.54 -8.52
CA VAL A 186 4.06 17.79 -9.54
C VAL A 186 2.67 17.62 -8.92
N LYS A 187 2.42 16.49 -8.24
CA LYS A 187 1.13 16.19 -7.58
C LYS A 187 0.74 17.26 -6.56
N HIS A 188 1.71 17.76 -5.80
CA HIS A 188 1.45 18.72 -4.73
C HIS A 188 1.74 20.17 -5.12
N SER A 189 1.96 20.47 -6.41
CA SER A 189 2.34 21.80 -6.88
C SER A 189 1.36 22.90 -6.45
N VAL A 190 0.05 22.66 -6.56
CA VAL A 190 -1.00 23.60 -6.13
C VAL A 190 -0.92 23.86 -4.63
N TYR A 191 -0.82 22.79 -3.81
CA TYR A 191 -0.68 22.90 -2.36
C TYR A 191 0.59 23.69 -1.97
N LEU A 192 1.72 23.39 -2.61
CA LEU A 192 2.99 24.04 -2.33
C LEU A 192 2.97 25.53 -2.68
N ARG A 193 2.34 25.91 -3.80
CA ARG A 193 2.16 27.33 -4.18
C ARG A 193 1.26 28.09 -3.21
N ALA A 194 0.22 27.43 -2.69
CA ALA A 194 -0.73 28.05 -1.76
C ALA A 194 -0.17 28.18 -0.34
N THR A 195 0.68 27.23 0.09
CA THR A 195 1.10 27.10 1.50
C THR A 195 2.47 27.73 1.77
N LEU A 196 3.38 27.71 0.79
CA LEU A 196 4.73 28.21 1.00
C LEU A 196 4.81 29.73 0.74
N PRO A 197 5.69 30.45 1.46
CA PRO A 197 5.93 31.86 1.17
C PRO A 197 6.38 32.09 -0.28
N PRO A 198 6.03 33.22 -0.92
CA PRO A 198 6.47 33.53 -2.28
C PRO A 198 8.00 33.56 -2.45
N SER A 199 8.74 33.81 -1.36
CA SER A 199 10.21 33.78 -1.31
C SER A 199 10.81 32.38 -1.17
N HIS A 200 10.00 31.33 -1.07
CA HIS A 200 10.49 29.98 -0.84
C HIS A 200 11.30 29.47 -2.05
N PRO A 201 12.53 28.91 -1.86
CA PRO A 201 13.41 28.51 -2.96
C PRO A 201 12.80 27.52 -3.95
N ILE A 202 11.88 26.65 -3.53
CA ILE A 202 11.21 25.72 -4.45
C ILE A 202 10.50 26.45 -5.60
N LEU A 203 9.93 27.63 -5.35
CA LEU A 203 9.15 28.38 -6.34
C LEU A 203 10.04 29.03 -7.41
N THR A 204 11.36 29.10 -7.18
CA THR A 204 12.34 29.57 -8.16
C THR A 204 12.99 28.44 -8.95
N THR A 205 12.71 27.18 -8.61
CA THR A 205 13.24 26.01 -9.32
C THR A 205 12.66 25.90 -10.74
N ALA A 206 13.39 25.24 -11.64
CA ALA A 206 12.97 25.08 -13.03
C ALA A 206 11.57 24.47 -13.17
N LEU A 207 11.20 23.51 -12.31
CA LEU A 207 9.88 22.87 -12.33
C LEU A 207 8.73 23.87 -12.08
N PHE A 208 8.91 24.82 -11.16
CA PHE A 208 7.86 25.77 -10.76
C PHE A 208 7.83 27.03 -11.63
N ARG A 209 8.89 27.29 -12.40
CA ARG A 209 8.95 28.40 -13.36
C ARG A 209 8.51 28.01 -14.77
N ASP A 210 8.65 26.74 -15.13
CA ASP A 210 8.32 26.21 -16.46
C ASP A 210 6.91 25.61 -16.45
N THR A 211 5.92 26.41 -16.86
CA THR A 211 4.50 26.02 -16.82
C THR A 211 4.20 24.88 -17.81
N GLU A 212 4.87 24.86 -18.95
CA GLU A 212 4.72 23.80 -19.95
C GLU A 212 5.23 22.47 -19.39
N MET A 213 6.46 22.45 -18.85
CA MET A 213 7.00 21.25 -18.20
C MET A 213 6.09 20.76 -17.06
N MET A 214 5.56 21.67 -16.24
CA MET A 214 4.66 21.31 -15.14
C MET A 214 3.40 20.62 -15.66
N ASN A 215 2.78 21.16 -16.71
CA ASN A 215 1.56 20.62 -17.31
C ASN A 215 1.82 19.26 -17.99
N GLU A 216 2.92 19.13 -18.74
CA GLU A 216 3.35 17.86 -19.37
C GLU A 216 3.53 16.74 -18.34
N LEU A 217 4.26 17.05 -17.25
CA LEU A 217 4.52 16.07 -16.19
C LEU A 217 3.24 15.73 -15.43
N ASN A 218 2.37 16.71 -15.19
CA ASN A 218 1.09 16.48 -14.53
C ASN A 218 0.16 15.59 -15.35
N ALA A 219 0.11 15.79 -16.67
CA ALA A 219 -0.64 14.93 -17.59
C ALA A 219 -0.12 13.48 -17.63
N SER A 220 1.16 13.28 -17.29
CA SER A 220 1.81 11.97 -17.27
C SER A 220 1.70 11.24 -15.91
N LEU A 221 1.09 11.85 -14.89
CA LEU A 221 0.90 11.24 -13.58
C LEU A 221 -0.22 10.21 -13.58
N VAL A 222 -0.03 9.13 -12.82
CA VAL A 222 -1.04 8.09 -12.58
C VAL A 222 -1.50 8.11 -11.13
N PHE A 223 -2.78 7.83 -10.95
CA PHE A 223 -3.41 7.63 -9.65
C PHE A 223 -4.01 6.21 -9.62
N GLY A 224 -3.37 5.31 -8.86
CA GLY A 224 -3.84 3.92 -8.73
C GLY A 224 -2.79 2.92 -9.16
N ASP A 225 -3.21 1.97 -10.01
CA ASP A 225 -2.38 0.83 -10.39
C ASP A 225 -1.14 1.24 -11.17
N SER A 226 -0.06 0.50 -10.94
CA SER A 226 1.23 0.73 -11.56
C SER A 226 1.73 -0.56 -12.21
N LEU A 227 2.38 -0.43 -13.37
CA LEU A 227 3.01 -1.57 -14.05
C LEU A 227 4.27 -2.07 -13.35
N TRP A 228 4.88 -1.23 -12.51
CA TRP A 228 6.20 -1.46 -11.94
C TRP A 228 6.24 -1.38 -10.41
N MET A 229 5.12 -1.01 -9.78
CA MET A 229 5.00 -0.94 -8.33
C MET A 229 3.73 -1.66 -7.85
N LYS A 230 3.86 -2.49 -6.81
CA LYS A 230 2.73 -3.15 -6.16
C LYS A 230 2.60 -2.68 -4.71
N PRO A 231 1.37 -2.47 -4.21
CA PRO A 231 1.17 -2.11 -2.82
C PRO A 231 1.49 -3.32 -1.92
N THR A 232 2.41 -3.14 -0.97
CA THR A 232 2.81 -4.16 0.02
C THR A 232 2.27 -3.87 1.41
N GLY A 233 2.21 -4.86 2.31
CA GLY A 233 1.73 -4.64 3.68
C GLY A 233 0.25 -4.26 3.78
N ILE A 234 -0.58 -4.78 2.88
CA ILE A 234 -2.03 -4.50 2.82
C ILE A 234 -2.76 -5.56 3.65
N PRO A 235 -3.48 -5.18 4.72
CA PRO A 235 -4.26 -6.13 5.49
C PRO A 235 -5.53 -6.55 4.72
N PRO A 236 -6.08 -7.76 4.95
CA PRO A 236 -7.21 -8.29 4.17
C PRO A 236 -8.44 -7.39 4.16
N HIS A 237 -8.73 -6.69 5.25
CA HIS A 237 -9.91 -5.82 5.35
C HIS A 237 -9.88 -4.62 4.39
N VAL A 238 -8.69 -4.15 3.98
CA VAL A 238 -8.58 -3.09 2.97
C VAL A 238 -9.07 -3.56 1.61
N GLU A 239 -8.86 -4.84 1.29
CA GLU A 239 -9.39 -5.44 0.06
C GLU A 239 -10.92 -5.55 0.11
N ILE A 240 -11.47 -5.87 1.29
CA ILE A 240 -12.92 -5.83 1.52
C ILE A 240 -13.46 -4.41 1.28
N TYR A 241 -12.80 -3.37 1.80
CA TYR A 241 -13.23 -1.99 1.55
C TYR A 241 -13.20 -1.60 0.08
N LYS A 242 -12.21 -2.06 -0.70
CA LYS A 242 -12.18 -1.85 -2.15
C LYS A 242 -13.37 -2.49 -2.84
N GLN A 243 -13.68 -3.74 -2.48
CA GLN A 243 -14.83 -4.45 -3.05
C GLN A 243 -16.14 -3.75 -2.69
N LEU A 244 -16.31 -3.32 -1.43
CA LEU A 244 -17.49 -2.55 -1.00
C LEU A 244 -17.63 -1.22 -1.74
N GLN A 245 -16.52 -0.50 -1.96
CA GLN A 245 -16.53 0.71 -2.76
C GLN A 245 -16.95 0.43 -4.22
N GLY A 246 -16.47 -0.67 -4.81
CA GLY A 246 -16.89 -1.12 -6.13
C GLY A 246 -18.39 -1.43 -6.19
N VAL A 247 -18.92 -2.14 -5.19
CA VAL A 247 -20.37 -2.42 -5.08
C VAL A 247 -21.17 -1.13 -4.95
N GLN A 248 -20.73 -0.19 -4.10
CA GLN A 248 -21.39 1.10 -3.96
C GLN A 248 -21.40 1.88 -5.27
N GLN A 249 -20.28 1.92 -6.00
CA GLN A 249 -20.23 2.56 -7.32
C GLN A 249 -21.17 1.89 -8.34
N SER A 250 -21.26 0.55 -8.34
CA SER A 250 -22.24 -0.16 -9.16
C SER A 250 -23.68 0.22 -8.79
N ILE A 251 -23.97 0.42 -7.50
CA ILE A 251 -25.29 0.87 -7.01
C ILE A 251 -25.55 2.32 -7.43
N ASP A 252 -24.59 3.22 -7.26
CA ASP A 252 -24.75 4.64 -7.61
C ASP A 252 -24.92 4.85 -9.12
N ASN A 253 -24.40 3.93 -9.93
CA ASN A 253 -24.58 3.91 -11.39
C ASN A 253 -25.90 3.22 -11.85
N LEU A 254 -26.69 2.64 -10.94
CA LEU A 254 -28.00 2.03 -11.29
C LEU A 254 -29.03 3.04 -11.81
N PRO A 255 -29.26 4.21 -11.18
CA PRO A 255 -30.33 5.13 -11.59
C PRO A 255 -30.18 5.69 -13.01
N PRO A 256 -28.99 6.14 -13.48
CA PRO A 256 -28.80 6.60 -14.85
C PRO A 256 -29.13 5.51 -15.88
N VAL A 257 -28.65 4.28 -15.62
CA VAL A 257 -28.86 3.14 -16.53
C VAL A 257 -30.33 2.70 -16.58
N ARG A 258 -31.06 2.79 -15.46
CA ARG A 258 -32.51 2.53 -15.41
C ARG A 258 -33.32 3.61 -16.11
N LEU A 259 -33.01 4.88 -15.91
CA LEU A 259 -33.76 5.98 -16.53
C LEU A 259 -33.56 6.02 -18.03
N GLU A 260 -32.36 5.80 -18.53
CA GLU A 260 -32.08 5.71 -19.97
C GLU A 260 -32.71 4.45 -20.59
N GLY A 261 -32.64 3.32 -19.89
CA GLY A 261 -33.30 2.07 -20.28
C GLY A 261 -34.83 2.14 -20.27
N MET A 262 -35.42 2.83 -19.29
CA MET A 262 -36.88 3.04 -19.20
C MET A 262 -37.37 4.09 -20.20
N SER A 263 -36.60 5.16 -20.43
CA SER A 263 -36.95 6.20 -21.42
C SER A 263 -36.92 5.63 -22.84
N SER A 264 -35.86 4.89 -23.21
CA SER A 264 -35.79 4.20 -24.51
C SER A 264 -36.88 3.13 -24.70
N LEU A 265 -37.32 2.47 -23.62
CA LEU A 265 -38.47 1.57 -23.65
C LEU A 265 -39.78 2.31 -23.94
N ILE A 266 -40.03 3.43 -23.24
CA ILE A 266 -41.23 4.25 -23.41
C ILE A 266 -41.28 4.85 -24.82
N GLU A 267 -40.14 5.31 -25.34
CA GLU A 267 -40.02 5.89 -26.68
C GLU A 267 -40.14 4.82 -27.79
N SER A 268 -39.51 3.65 -27.65
CA SER A 268 -39.53 2.61 -28.69
C SER A 268 -40.85 1.84 -28.78
N LYS A 269 -41.62 1.77 -27.70
CA LYS A 269 -42.80 0.88 -27.62
C LYS A 269 -44.14 1.61 -27.55
N GLY A 270 -44.16 2.94 -27.56
CA GLY A 270 -45.37 3.75 -27.71
C GLY A 270 -46.39 3.52 -26.60
N VAL A 271 -46.50 4.47 -25.67
CA VAL A 271 -47.53 4.51 -24.60
C VAL A 271 -48.96 4.32 -25.14
N THR A 272 -49.18 4.53 -26.44
CA THR A 272 -50.47 4.45 -27.14
C THR A 272 -51.03 3.02 -27.31
N ALA A 273 -50.27 1.95 -27.09
CA ALA A 273 -50.73 0.58 -27.41
C ALA A 273 -51.16 -0.29 -26.21
N GLY A 274 -51.08 0.20 -24.96
CA GLY A 274 -51.62 -0.52 -23.78
C GLY A 274 -50.95 -1.86 -23.42
N ASN A 275 -49.83 -2.23 -24.06
CA ASN A 275 -49.23 -3.57 -23.99
C ASN A 275 -48.02 -3.70 -23.04
N THR A 276 -47.94 -2.93 -21.95
CA THR A 276 -46.86 -3.11 -20.97
C THR A 276 -47.23 -4.21 -19.97
N THR A 277 -46.79 -5.44 -20.22
CA THR A 277 -46.99 -6.58 -19.31
C THR A 277 -45.92 -6.64 -18.21
N LYS A 278 -46.29 -7.17 -17.04
CA LYS A 278 -45.39 -7.37 -15.89
C LYS A 278 -44.13 -8.19 -16.26
N ASP A 279 -44.30 -9.24 -17.05
CA ASP A 279 -43.20 -10.12 -17.46
C ASP A 279 -42.18 -9.40 -18.35
N LEU A 280 -42.63 -8.44 -19.16
CA LEU A 280 -41.75 -7.62 -20.00
C LEU A 280 -40.92 -6.65 -19.15
N LEU A 281 -41.53 -6.07 -18.11
CA LEU A 281 -40.85 -5.24 -17.12
C LEU A 281 -39.80 -6.04 -16.34
N GLU A 282 -40.17 -7.22 -15.81
CA GLU A 282 -39.24 -8.09 -15.07
C GLU A 282 -38.07 -8.58 -15.92
N SER A 283 -38.33 -9.02 -17.16
CA SER A 283 -37.27 -9.44 -18.10
C SER A 283 -36.30 -8.31 -18.43
N THR A 284 -36.81 -7.09 -18.58
CA THR A 284 -35.97 -5.95 -18.91
C THR A 284 -35.16 -5.48 -17.70
N ILE A 285 -35.75 -5.46 -16.50
CA ILE A 285 -35.02 -5.19 -15.26
C ILE A 285 -33.91 -6.22 -15.06
N ALA A 286 -34.17 -7.51 -15.29
CA ALA A 286 -33.15 -8.56 -15.19
C ALA A 286 -31.99 -8.35 -16.17
N LYS A 287 -32.30 -8.00 -17.44
CA LYS A 287 -31.27 -7.69 -18.46
C LYS A 287 -30.44 -6.46 -18.10
N LEU A 288 -31.08 -5.41 -17.57
CA LEU A 288 -30.37 -4.21 -17.13
C LEU A 288 -29.49 -4.49 -15.91
N LEU A 289 -29.96 -5.26 -14.94
CA LEU A 289 -29.18 -5.66 -13.77
C LEU A 289 -27.98 -6.56 -14.15
N ALA A 290 -28.13 -7.42 -15.16
CA ALA A 290 -27.03 -8.20 -15.72
C ALA A 290 -26.00 -7.31 -16.44
N ARG A 291 -26.44 -6.30 -17.20
CA ARG A 291 -25.56 -5.36 -17.91
C ARG A 291 -24.72 -4.50 -16.96
N VAL A 292 -25.24 -4.19 -15.77
CA VAL A 292 -24.53 -3.41 -14.73
C VAL A 292 -23.67 -4.32 -13.83
N GLY A 293 -23.65 -5.64 -14.06
CA GLY A 293 -22.83 -6.60 -13.31
C GLY A 293 -23.32 -6.88 -11.88
N LEU A 294 -24.53 -6.46 -11.53
CA LEU A 294 -25.15 -6.69 -10.23
C LEU A 294 -25.85 -8.04 -10.13
N VAL A 295 -26.25 -8.59 -11.28
CA VAL A 295 -26.61 -10.00 -11.41
C VAL A 295 -25.42 -10.68 -12.09
N ARG A 296 -24.58 -11.34 -11.29
CA ARG A 296 -23.89 -12.51 -11.84
C ARG A 296 -25.00 -13.48 -12.19
N GLU A 297 -25.13 -13.84 -13.46
CA GLU A 297 -25.62 -15.19 -13.73
C GLU A 297 -24.78 -16.08 -12.84
N CYS A 298 -25.42 -16.72 -11.86
CA CYS A 298 -24.92 -17.96 -11.30
C CYS A 298 -24.94 -18.94 -12.48
N SER A 299 -24.04 -18.76 -13.45
CA SER A 299 -23.50 -19.85 -14.22
C SER A 299 -22.73 -20.64 -13.19
N GLY A 300 -23.48 -21.47 -12.48
CA GLY A 300 -22.96 -22.59 -11.77
C GLY A 300 -22.24 -23.44 -12.82
N ARG A 301 -20.98 -23.12 -13.08
CA ARG A 301 -19.96 -24.13 -12.84
C ARG A 301 -19.95 -24.35 -11.33
N ALA A 302 -21.00 -25.04 -10.86
CA ALA A 302 -20.72 -26.24 -10.13
C ALA A 302 -19.76 -26.99 -11.04
N THR A 303 -18.46 -26.86 -10.76
CA THR A 303 -17.63 -28.04 -10.83
C THR A 303 -18.44 -29.08 -10.07
N THR A 304 -19.13 -29.92 -10.81
CA THR A 304 -19.35 -31.29 -10.39
C THR A 304 -17.95 -31.79 -10.09
N SER A 305 -17.46 -31.53 -8.87
CA SER A 305 -16.67 -32.52 -8.19
C SER A 305 -17.57 -33.72 -8.27
N SER A 306 -17.23 -34.64 -9.18
CA SER A 306 -17.57 -36.03 -9.02
C SER A 306 -17.55 -36.28 -7.52
N ALA A 307 -18.71 -36.55 -6.94
CA ALA A 307 -18.75 -37.21 -5.67
C ALA A 307 -17.87 -38.43 -5.91
N GLU A 308 -16.62 -38.36 -5.43
CA GLU A 308 -15.82 -39.55 -5.27
C GLU A 308 -16.77 -40.48 -4.56
N GLN A 309 -17.09 -41.59 -5.23
CA GLN A 309 -17.77 -42.68 -4.61
C GLN A 309 -16.96 -42.94 -3.35
N HIS A 310 -17.48 -42.49 -2.20
CA HIS A 310 -17.03 -42.98 -0.93
C HIS A 310 -17.31 -44.46 -1.04
N THR A 311 -16.27 -45.21 -1.42
CA THR A 311 -16.21 -46.64 -1.24
C THR A 311 -16.47 -46.77 0.25
N THR A 312 -17.69 -47.16 0.58
CA THR A 312 -18.06 -47.62 1.91
C THR A 312 -17.05 -48.69 2.22
N GLY A 313 -16.01 -48.33 2.97
CA GLY A 313 -14.89 -49.20 3.23
C GLY A 313 -15.44 -50.46 3.85
N THR A 314 -15.25 -51.59 3.18
CA THR A 314 -15.75 -52.88 3.64
C THR A 314 -15.17 -53.11 5.03
N ALA A 315 -16.03 -53.10 6.06
CA ALA A 315 -15.58 -53.35 7.42
C ALA A 315 -15.18 -54.83 7.54
N HIS A 316 -13.95 -55.09 7.96
CA HIS A 316 -13.42 -56.42 8.21
C HIS A 316 -13.54 -56.74 9.70
N TYR A 317 -14.05 -57.91 10.07
CA TYR A 317 -14.15 -58.32 11.47
C TYR A 317 -13.10 -59.39 11.77
N TYR A 318 -12.17 -59.07 12.67
CA TYR A 318 -11.17 -60.01 13.18
C TYR A 318 -10.76 -59.62 14.60
N ASP A 319 -10.27 -60.60 15.37
CA ASP A 319 -9.85 -60.43 16.77
C ASP A 319 -10.92 -59.75 17.67
N GLY A 320 -12.19 -59.98 17.35
CA GLY A 320 -13.34 -59.47 18.11
C GLY A 320 -13.71 -58.01 17.86
N LYS A 321 -13.14 -57.34 16.83
CA LYS A 321 -13.41 -55.93 16.51
C LYS A 321 -13.60 -55.72 15.01
N PHE A 322 -14.30 -54.63 14.66
CA PHE A 322 -14.40 -54.16 13.27
C PHE A 322 -13.21 -53.26 12.93
N HIS A 323 -12.62 -53.50 11.76
CA HIS A 323 -11.47 -52.78 11.21
C HIS A 323 -11.78 -52.31 9.79
N MET A 324 -11.26 -51.15 9.40
CA MET A 324 -11.44 -50.60 8.04
C MET A 324 -10.43 -51.14 7.02
N LEU A 325 -9.46 -51.93 7.48
CA LEU A 325 -8.43 -52.56 6.68
C LEU A 325 -8.47 -54.07 6.93
N PRO A 326 -8.20 -54.91 5.92
CA PRO A 326 -8.13 -56.35 6.10
C PRO A 326 -6.96 -56.73 7.01
N LYS A 327 -7.07 -57.87 7.72
CA LYS A 327 -6.03 -58.37 8.62
C LYS A 327 -4.66 -58.58 7.96
N SER A 328 -4.65 -58.78 6.63
CA SER A 328 -3.45 -58.94 5.81
C SER A 328 -2.80 -57.63 5.36
N PHE A 329 -3.38 -56.47 5.69
CA PHE A 329 -2.82 -55.18 5.29
C PHE A 329 -1.58 -54.83 6.14
N GLU A 330 -0.44 -54.65 5.48
CA GLU A 330 0.78 -54.11 6.10
C GLU A 330 1.03 -52.68 5.61
N PHE A 331 1.32 -51.77 6.54
CA PHE A 331 1.80 -50.44 6.16
C PHE A 331 3.18 -50.55 5.50
N PRO A 332 3.47 -49.75 4.46
CA PRO A 332 4.80 -49.69 3.87
C PRO A 332 5.83 -49.39 4.96
N LYS A 333 6.90 -50.20 5.01
CA LYS A 333 8.01 -50.02 5.96
C LYS A 333 8.92 -48.88 5.48
N THR A 334 8.41 -47.66 5.51
CA THR A 334 9.22 -46.46 5.28
C THR A 334 9.23 -45.62 6.56
N GLU A 335 10.40 -45.12 6.93
CA GLU A 335 10.52 -44.21 8.07
C GLU A 335 9.93 -42.85 7.72
N ALA A 336 9.55 -42.04 8.73
CA ALA A 336 9.04 -40.69 8.48
C ALA A 336 10.01 -39.86 7.62
N PHE A 337 11.31 -40.10 7.70
CA PHE A 337 12.27 -39.50 6.79
C PHE A 337 12.08 -39.99 5.34
N GLY A 338 11.98 -41.30 5.11
CA GLY A 338 11.73 -41.88 3.78
C GLY A 338 10.36 -41.55 3.18
N ALA A 339 9.38 -41.16 4.00
CA ALA A 339 8.09 -40.66 3.53
C ALA A 339 8.14 -39.18 3.09
N TRP A 340 9.13 -38.39 3.57
CA TRP A 340 9.23 -36.95 3.36
C TRP A 340 10.44 -36.51 2.51
N VAL A 341 11.33 -37.44 2.16
CA VAL A 341 12.32 -37.25 1.10
C VAL A 341 11.62 -37.45 -0.24
N LEU A 342 11.50 -36.36 -1.02
CA LEU A 342 11.04 -36.39 -2.42
C LEU A 342 12.09 -37.04 -3.33
#